data_AF-A0A9E3DTW9-F1
#
_entry.id   AF-A0A9E3DTW9-F1
#
_cell.length_a   1.000
_cell.length_b   1.000
_cell.length_c   1.000
_cell.angle_alpha   90.00
_cell.angle_beta   90.00
_cell.angle_gamma   90.00
#
_symmetry.space_group_name_H-M   'P 1'
#
loop_
_entity.id
_entity.type
_entity.pdbx_description
1 polymer ?
#
loop_
_entity_poly.entity_id
_entity_poly.type
_entity_poly.pdbx_seq_one_letter_code
_entity_poly.pdbx_strand_id
1 'polypeptide(L)' 'MPHRQKRARTIAQRGDLIAEVDPRRPSGRLLRQAGMDVSYVDLADVTHLEFDYMRWLRIVLHGAGARRVLHIGGGACAL' A
#
# COMPACT_ATOMS: atom_id res chain seq x y z
N MET A 1 -6.72 18.04 21.47
CA MET A 1 -5.44 17.35 21.76
C MET A 1 -4.69 17.17 20.45
N PRO A 2 -3.59 17.88 20.17
CA PRO A 2 -2.86 17.67 18.93
C PRO A 2 -2.16 16.31 19.03
N HIS A 3 -2.61 15.36 18.22
CA HIS A 3 -2.00 14.04 18.13
C HIS A 3 -0.57 14.24 17.60
N ARG A 4 0.43 14.07 18.47
CA ARG A 4 1.85 14.14 18.10
C ARG A 4 2.11 13.06 17.04
N GLN A 5 2.04 13.45 15.78
CA GLN A 5 2.24 12.57 14.65
C GLN A 5 3.70 12.13 14.68
N LYS A 6 3.97 10.88 15.07
CA LYS A 6 5.31 10.31 14.97
C LYS A 6 5.73 10.41 13.51
N ARG A 7 6.91 11.00 13.25
CA ARG A 7 7.47 11.06 11.89
C ARG A 7 7.59 9.64 11.34
N ALA A 8 7.08 9.42 10.13
CA ALA A 8 7.25 8.17 9.42
C ALA A 8 8.76 7.93 9.19
N ARG A 9 9.20 6.68 9.31
CA ARG A 9 10.60 6.32 9.07
C ARG A 9 10.75 5.84 7.64
N THR A 10 11.45 6.60 6.80
CA THR A 10 11.81 6.18 5.44
C THR A 10 12.73 4.96 5.48
N ILE A 11 12.42 3.96 4.65
CA ILE A 11 13.21 2.72 4.51
C ILE A 11 13.91 2.63 3.15
N ALA A 12 13.39 3.31 2.14
CA ALA A 12 14.00 3.43 0.82
C ALA A 12 13.47 4.67 0.09
N GLN A 13 14.29 5.27 -0.77
CA GLN A 13 13.90 6.39 -1.61
C GLN A 13 14.60 6.29 -2.97
N ARG A 14 13.87 6.57 -4.06
CA ARG A 14 14.41 6.71 -5.42
C ARG A 14 13.66 7.82 -6.14
N GLY A 15 14.32 8.95 -6.37
CA GLY A 15 13.65 10.13 -6.92
C GLY A 15 12.52 10.60 -6.00
N ASP A 16 11.32 10.73 -6.56
CA ASP A 16 10.09 11.09 -5.86
C ASP A 16 9.36 9.90 -5.22
N LEU A 17 9.87 8.68 -5.40
CA LEU A 17 9.35 7.46 -4.80
C LEU A 17 9.94 7.22 -3.41
N ILE A 18 9.11 7.10 -2.38
CA ILE A 18 9.51 6.95 -0.98
C ILE A 18 8.73 5.78 -0.37
N ALA A 19 9.42 4.84 0.26
CA ALA A 19 8.82 3.80 1.08
C ALA A 19 9.05 4.12 2.56
N GLU A 20 7.99 4.11 3.36
CA GLU A 20 8.02 4.49 4.78
C GLU A 20 7.39 3.42 5.67
N VAL A 21 7.87 3.30 6.91
CA VAL A 21 7.16 2.54 7.95
C VAL A 21 5.96 3.34 8.43
N ASP A 22 4.78 2.72 8.46
CA ASP A 22 3.59 3.33 9.05
C ASP A 22 3.79 3.51 10.57
N PRO A 23 3.75 4.75 11.09
CA PRO A 23 3.94 5.01 12.52
C PRO A 23 2.82 4.45 13.40
N ARG A 24 1.66 4.12 12.83
CA ARG A 24 0.50 3.52 13.52
C ARG A 24 0.54 1.99 13.47
N ARG A 25 1.22 1.42 12.48
CA ARG A 25 1.34 -0.02 12.26
C ARG A 25 2.78 -0.40 11.88
N PRO A 26 3.61 -0.90 12.82
CA PRO A 26 5.02 -1.20 12.55
C PRO A 26 5.28 -2.21 11.41
N SER A 27 4.32 -3.11 11.15
CA SER A 27 4.36 -4.04 10.01
C SER A 27 3.95 -3.39 8.68
N GLY A 28 3.28 -2.24 8.73
CA GLY A 28 2.82 -1.48 7.56
C GLY A 28 3.95 -0.77 6.81
N ARG A 29 3.86 -0.76 5.48
CA ARG A 29 4.71 0.00 4.57
C ARG A 29 3.84 0.86 3.68
N LEU A 30 4.02 2.17 3.77
CA LEU A 30 3.38 3.13 2.88
C LEU A 30 4.35 3.45 1.73
N LEU A 31 3.89 3.30 0.50
CA LEU A 31 4.59 3.75 -0.70
C LEU A 31 4.00 5.09 -1.14
N ARG A 32 4.87 6.09 -1.34
CA ARG A 32 4.50 7.43 -1.78
C ARG A 32 5.25 7.78 -3.07
N GLN A 33 4.58 8.47 -3.98
CA GLN A 33 5.18 8.99 -5.21
C GLN A 33 4.71 10.43 -5.41
N ALA A 34 5.64 11.35 -5.68
CA ALA A 34 5.34 12.79 -5.82
C ALA A 34 4.48 13.36 -4.67
N GLY A 35 4.69 12.87 -3.44
CA GLY A 35 3.96 13.28 -2.25
C GLY A 35 2.58 12.62 -2.06
N MET A 36 2.10 11.84 -3.03
CA MET A 36 0.84 11.11 -2.98
C MET A 36 1.03 9.71 -2.43
N ASP A 37 0.09 9.23 -1.64
CA ASP A 37 0.06 7.85 -1.15
C ASP A 37 -0.44 6.95 -2.29
N VAL A 38 0.41 6.05 -2.78
CA VAL A 38 0.15 5.27 -4.00
C VAL A 38 -0.03 3.78 -3.76
N SER A 39 0.45 3.25 -2.64
CA SER A 39 0.22 1.86 -2.23
C SER A 39 0.54 1.63 -0.75
N TYR A 40 0.04 0.53 -0.20
CA TYR A 40 0.28 0.11 1.17
C TYR A 40 0.34 -1.41 1.24
N VAL A 41 1.31 -1.96 1.99
CA VAL A 41 1.35 -3.39 2.33
C VAL A 41 1.54 -3.57 3.83
N ASP A 42 0.88 -4.58 4.40
CA ASP A 42 1.15 -5.02 5.77
C ASP A 42 2.01 -6.29 5.73
N LEU A 43 3.24 -6.21 6.25
CA LEU A 43 4.15 -7.35 6.27
C LEU A 43 3.71 -8.48 7.21
N ALA A 44 2.79 -8.21 8.13
CA ALA A 44 2.20 -9.22 9.02
C ALA A 44 0.90 -9.81 8.46
N ASP A 45 0.25 -9.14 7.51
CA ASP A 45 -0.98 -9.58 6.85
C ASP A 45 -0.96 -9.20 5.36
N VAL A 46 -0.52 -10.14 4.53
CA VAL A 46 -0.43 -9.93 3.07
C VAL A 46 -1.79 -9.76 2.39
N THR A 47 -2.90 -9.96 3.11
CA THR A 47 -4.27 -9.79 2.58
C THR A 47 -4.86 -8.41 2.89
N HIS A 48 -4.17 -7.60 3.70
CA HIS A 48 -4.61 -6.26 4.07
C HIS A 48 -4.48 -5.30 2.88
N LEU A 49 -5.60 -4.73 2.46
CA LEU A 49 -5.68 -3.73 1.41
C LEU A 49 -6.20 -2.42 2.00
N GLU A 50 -5.29 -1.47 2.22
CA GLU A 50 -5.63 -0.16 2.84
C GLU A 50 -6.57 0.64 1.92
N PHE A 51 -6.27 0.68 0.63
CA PHE A 51 -7.01 1.47 -0.35
C PHE A 51 -8.32 0.80 -0.78
N ASP A 52 -9.43 1.53 -0.68
CA ASP A 52 -10.77 1.01 -1.03
C ASP A 52 -10.82 0.45 -2.45
N TYR A 53 -10.20 1.12 -3.42
CA TYR A 53 -10.23 0.68 -4.82
C TYR A 53 -9.61 -0.71 -5.00
N MET A 54 -8.55 -1.05 -4.24
CA MET A 54 -7.96 -2.38 -4.30
C MET A 54 -8.91 -3.42 -3.72
N ARG A 55 -9.62 -3.10 -2.63
CA ARG A 55 -10.65 -3.98 -2.06
C ARG A 55 -11.79 -4.23 -3.05
N TRP A 56 -12.23 -3.20 -3.78
CA TRP A 56 -13.22 -3.35 -4.84
C TRP A 56 -12.71 -4.21 -6.00
N LEU A 57 -11.49 -3.99 -6.47
CA LEU A 57 -10.88 -4.83 -7.51
C LEU A 57 -10.76 -6.29 -7.06
N ARG A 58 -10.37 -6.55 -5.81
CA ARG A 58 -10.33 -7.91 -5.24
C ARG A 58 -11.70 -8.60 -5.32
N ILE A 59 -12.78 -7.88 -4.99
CA ILE A 59 -14.15 -8.41 -5.10
C ILE A 59 -14.47 -8.79 -6.56
N VAL A 60 -14.14 -7.92 -7.52
CA VAL A 60 -14.35 -8.19 -8.95
C VAL A 60 -13.54 -9.40 -9.42
N LEU A 61 -12.26 -9.49 -9.06
CA LEU A 61 -11.38 -10.60 -9.44
C LEU A 61 -11.87 -11.93 -8.89
N HIS A 62 -12.29 -11.97 -7.61
CA HIS A 62 -12.90 -13.17 -7.02
C HIS A 62 -14.23 -13.51 -7.67
N GLY A 63 -15.10 -12.52 -7.90
CA GLY A 63 -16.40 -12.72 -8.56
C GLY A 63 -16.26 -13.26 -9.98
N ALA A 64 -15.21 -12.84 -10.71
CA ALA A 64 -14.90 -13.34 -12.04
C ALA A 64 -14.20 -14.72 -12.04
N GLY A 65 -13.81 -15.25 -10.87
CA GLY A 65 -13.01 -16.48 -10.78
C GLY A 65 -11.66 -16.36 -11.51
N ALA A 66 -11.07 -15.17 -11.53
CA ALA A 66 -9.87 -14.88 -12.30
C ALA A 66 -8.68 -15.72 -11.81
N ARG A 67 -8.08 -16.49 -12.73
CA ARG A 67 -6.89 -17.35 -12.45
C ARG A 67 -5.60 -16.84 -13.06
N ARG A 68 -5.70 -15.92 -14.02
CA ARG A 68 -4.56 -15.29 -14.69
C ARG A 68 -4.88 -13.81 -14.81
N VAL A 69 -4.07 -12.98 -14.17
CA VAL A 69 -4.27 -11.53 -14.11
C VAL A 69 -2.98 -10.85 -14.55
N LEU A 70 -3.09 -9.91 -15.49
CA LEU A 70 -2.00 -9.03 -15.89
C LEU A 70 -2.22 -7.67 -15.22
N HIS A 71 -1.25 -7.23 -14.44
CA HIS A 71 -1.23 -5.89 -13.85
C HIS A 71 -0.42 -4.96 -14.76
N ILE A 72 -1.04 -3.91 -15.27
CA ILE A 72 -0.36 -2.84 -16.00
C ILE A 72 -0.12 -1.70 -15.02
N GLY A 73 1.10 -1.64 -14.48
CA GLY A 73 1.39 -0.86 -13.27
C GLY A 73 0.95 -1.59 -12.01
N GLY A 74 0.77 -0.85 -10.90
CA GLY A 74 0.41 -1.40 -9.60
C GLY A 74 1.48 -1.16 -8.54
N GLY A 75 1.40 0.00 -7.86
CA GLY A 75 2.36 0.37 -6.82
C GLY A 75 2.50 -0.73 -5.77
N ALA A 76 3.73 -1.10 -5.45
CA ALA A 76 4.09 -2.17 -4.49
C ALA A 76 3.48 -3.57 -4.77
N CYS A 77 2.82 -3.80 -5.90
CA CYS A 77 2.19 -5.08 -6.25
C CYS A 77 1.28 -5.63 -5.13
N ALA A 78 0.51 -4.75 -4.49
CA ALA A 78 -0.24 -5.08 -3.26
C ALA A 78 -1.53 -5.89 -3.48
N LEU A 79 -2.09 -5.86 -4.70
CA LEU A 79 -3.33 -6.56 -5.07
C LEU A 79 -3.05 -7.87 -5.80
#